data_AF-A0A5C6BI80-F1
#
_entry.id   AF-A0A5C6BI80-F1
#
_cell.length_a   1.000
_cell.length_b   1.000
_cell.length_c   1.000
_cell.angle_alpha   90.00
_cell.angle_beta   90.00
_cell.angle_gamma   90.00
#
_symmetry.space_group_name_H-M   'P 1'
#
loop_
_entity.id
_entity.type
_entity.pdbx_description
1 polymer ?
#
loop_
_entity_poly.entity_id
_entity_poly.type
_entity_poly.pdbx_seq_one_letter_code
_entity_poly.pdbx_strand_id
1 'polypeptide(L)'
;MRKREIDQKAAIMIVIEHFGDVLPGTKCSAVFFDEEKIRREREFYSKLYSENGVHDLDVLRSMVAANVPADPYWLVSLKSGGGALGEVTRLHRVDDRTGKVLADDLSRPRRNDF
;
A
#
# COMPACT_ATOMS: atom_id res chain seq x y z
N MET A 1 24.27 -15.10 -2.03
CA MET A 1 23.29 -14.84 -0.95
C MET A 1 21.91 -15.14 -1.51
N ARG A 2 21.23 -16.18 -1.04
CA ARG A 2 19.81 -16.38 -1.37
C ARG A 2 19.01 -15.38 -0.55
N LYS A 3 18.44 -14.40 -1.23
CA LYS A 3 17.55 -13.39 -0.65
C LYS A 3 16.43 -14.15 0.08
N ARG A 4 16.27 -13.95 1.38
CA ARG A 4 15.10 -14.51 2.09
C ARG A 4 13.88 -13.79 1.50
N GLU A 5 13.06 -14.52 0.76
CA GLU A 5 11.73 -14.06 0.39
C GLU A 5 10.98 -13.75 1.69
N ILE A 6 10.39 -12.57 1.77
CA ILE A 6 9.61 -12.16 2.94
C ILE A 6 8.34 -13.00 2.92
N ASP A 7 8.04 -13.68 4.02
CA ASP A 7 6.76 -14.35 4.17
C ASP A 7 5.69 -13.41 4.76
N GLN A 8 4.44 -13.85 4.74
CA GLN A 8 3.31 -13.08 5.23
C GLN A 8 3.50 -12.58 6.68
N LYS A 9 4.08 -13.42 7.54
CA LYS A 9 4.30 -13.09 8.95
C LYS A 9 5.38 -12.02 9.08
N ALA A 10 6.48 -12.16 8.34
CA ALA A 10 7.56 -11.19 8.34
C ALA A 10 7.08 -9.80 7.87
N ALA A 11 6.27 -9.74 6.81
CA ALA A 11 5.68 -8.48 6.34
C ALA A 11 4.82 -7.78 7.43
N ILE A 12 3.99 -8.54 8.15
CA ILE A 12 3.17 -8.01 9.25
C ILE A 12 4.06 -7.47 10.38
N MET A 13 5.08 -8.24 10.79
CA MET A 13 5.97 -7.85 11.88
C MET A 13 6.75 -6.57 11.55
N ILE A 14 7.23 -6.43 10.31
CA ILE A 14 7.89 -5.21 9.84
C ILE A 14 6.99 -3.98 10.05
N VAL A 15 5.70 -4.07 9.72
CA VAL A 15 4.76 -2.96 9.90
C VAL A 15 4.52 -2.67 11.38
N ILE A 16 4.30 -3.71 12.20
CA ILE A 16 4.12 -3.54 13.65
C ILE A 16 5.33 -2.86 14.29
N GLU A 17 6.54 -3.31 13.96
CA GLU A 17 7.79 -2.75 14.47
C GLU A 17 8.02 -1.31 13.97
N HIS A 18 7.68 -1.02 12.71
CA HIS A 18 7.86 0.30 12.12
C HIS A 18 6.99 1.38 12.77
N PHE A 19 5.72 1.07 13.05
CA PHE A 19 4.79 2.05 13.62
C PHE A 19 4.74 2.03 15.15
N GLY A 20 5.02 0.89 15.80
CA GLY A 20 5.14 0.77 17.26
C GLY A 20 3.86 1.03 18.07
N ASP A 21 2.79 1.51 17.44
CA ASP A 21 1.50 1.90 18.06
C ASP A 21 0.38 0.88 17.81
N VAL A 22 0.72 -0.38 17.52
CA VAL A 22 -0.27 -1.43 17.24
C VAL A 22 -0.78 -2.05 18.55
N LEU A 23 -2.05 -1.77 18.88
CA LEU A 23 -2.67 -2.26 20.10
C LEU A 23 -2.85 -3.79 20.09
N PRO A 24 -2.71 -4.46 21.25
CA PRO A 24 -3.09 -5.87 21.40
C PRO A 24 -4.53 -6.12 20.93
N GLY A 25 -4.77 -7.25 20.27
CA GLY A 25 -6.08 -7.59 19.70
C GLY A 25 -6.37 -6.98 18.32
N THR A 26 -5.45 -6.18 17.76
CA THR A 26 -5.53 -5.72 16.37
C THR A 26 -5.47 -6.92 15.42
N LYS A 27 -6.44 -7.01 14.50
CA LYS A 27 -6.42 -8.02 13.45
C LYS A 27 -5.45 -7.59 12.37
N CYS A 28 -4.50 -8.46 12.03
CA CYS A 28 -3.52 -8.23 10.98
C CYS A 28 -3.71 -9.25 9.85
N SER A 29 -3.52 -8.81 8.61
CA SER A 29 -3.41 -9.68 7.45
C SER A 29 -2.41 -9.08 6.46
N ALA A 30 -1.84 -9.90 5.59
CA ALA A 30 -1.00 -9.42 4.50
C ALA A 30 -1.25 -10.21 3.22
N VAL A 31 -1.19 -9.52 2.08
CA VAL A 31 -1.37 -10.11 0.74
C VAL A 31 -0.19 -9.72 -0.12
N PHE A 32 0.40 -10.71 -0.80
CA PHE A 32 1.49 -10.48 -1.73
C PHE A 32 0.97 -10.00 -3.09
N PHE A 33 1.52 -8.87 -3.55
CA PHE A 33 1.35 -8.30 -4.88
C PHE A 33 2.57 -8.65 -5.72
N ASP A 34 2.43 -9.71 -6.50
CA ASP A 34 3.39 -10.11 -7.52
C ASP A 34 3.34 -9.19 -8.75
N GLU A 35 4.26 -9.41 -9.68
CA GLU A 35 4.36 -8.64 -10.92
C GLU A 35 3.07 -8.65 -11.74
N GLU A 36 2.35 -9.77 -11.75
CA GLU A 36 1.11 -9.90 -12.53
C GLU A 36 -0.03 -9.07 -11.91
N LYS A 37 -0.19 -9.14 -10.58
CA LYS A 37 -1.15 -8.31 -9.85
C LYS A 37 -0.83 -6.84 -9.99
N ILE A 38 0.44 -6.47 -9.90
CA ILE A 38 0.90 -5.09 -10.11
C ILE A 38 0.55 -4.62 -11.53
N ARG A 39 0.81 -5.43 -12.56
CA ARG A 39 0.45 -5.11 -13.94
C ARG A 39 -1.06 -4.83 -14.06
N ARG A 40 -1.91 -5.71 -13.52
CA ARG A 40 -3.37 -5.55 -13.54
C ARG A 40 -3.82 -4.29 -12.78
N GLU A 41 -3.20 -3.99 -11.64
CA GLU A 41 -3.49 -2.78 -10.87
C GLU A 41 -3.12 -1.51 -11.64
N ARG A 42 -1.95 -1.48 -12.27
CA ARG A 42 -1.53 -0.35 -13.13
C ARG A 42 -2.47 -0.15 -14.32
N GLU A 43 -2.93 -1.22 -14.95
CA GLU A 43 -3.94 -1.17 -16.02
C GLU A 43 -5.26 -0.60 -15.53
N PHE A 44 -5.71 -1.03 -14.34
CA PHE A 44 -6.91 -0.48 -13.72
C PHE A 44 -6.80 1.03 -13.48
N TYR A 45 -5.72 1.50 -12.85
CA TYR A 45 -5.50 2.93 -12.63
C TYR A 45 -5.35 3.71 -13.94
N SER A 46 -4.66 3.16 -14.93
CA SER A 46 -4.54 3.77 -16.26
C SER A 46 -5.91 3.97 -16.91
N LYS A 47 -6.79 2.96 -16.82
CA LYS A 47 -8.15 3.05 -17.34
C LYS A 47 -8.97 4.08 -16.55
N LEU A 48 -8.91 4.03 -15.22
CA LEU A 48 -9.63 4.94 -14.33
C LEU A 48 -9.29 6.41 -14.62
N TYR A 49 -8.01 6.75 -14.77
CA TYR A 49 -7.60 8.12 -15.05
C TYR A 49 -7.96 8.57 -16.47
N SER A 50 -7.84 7.67 -17.45
CA SER A 50 -8.27 7.96 -18.82
C SER A 50 -9.78 8.22 -18.92
N GLU A 51 -10.60 7.45 -18.18
CA GLU A 51 -12.05 7.66 -18.12
C GLU A 51 -12.41 8.98 -17.42
N ASN A 52 -11.55 9.48 -16.54
CA ASN A 52 -11.70 10.76 -15.85
C ASN A 52 -11.06 11.95 -16.60
N GLY A 53 -10.72 11.79 -17.88
CA GLY A 53 -10.27 12.88 -18.75
C GLY A 53 -8.76 13.14 -18.80
N VAL A 54 -7.94 12.29 -18.17
CA VAL A 54 -6.47 12.35 -18.30
C VAL A 54 -6.04 11.61 -19.55
N HIS A 55 -5.77 12.35 -20.62
CA HIS A 55 -5.40 11.77 -21.93
C HIS A 55 -3.93 11.95 -22.30
N ASP A 56 -3.20 12.83 -21.61
CA ASP A 56 -1.76 12.94 -21.78
C ASP A 56 -1.08 11.69 -21.20
N LEU A 57 -0.31 11.00 -22.04
CA LEU A 57 0.30 9.71 -21.68
C LEU A 57 1.39 9.84 -20.61
N ASP A 58 2.13 10.93 -20.58
CA ASP A 58 3.21 11.13 -19.61
C ASP A 58 2.63 11.52 -18.25
N VAL A 59 1.57 12.33 -18.24
CA VAL A 59 0.78 12.61 -17.03
C VAL A 59 0.15 11.32 -16.51
N LEU A 60 -0.48 10.53 -17.38
CA LEU A 60 -1.11 9.26 -17.01
C LEU A 60 -0.12 8.29 -16.36
N ARG A 61 1.04 8.08 -16.99
CA ARG A 61 2.11 7.21 -16.46
C ARG A 61 2.60 7.69 -15.11
N SER A 62 2.79 8.99 -14.95
CA SER A 62 3.23 9.60 -13.70
C SER A 62 2.21 9.40 -12.58
N MET A 63 0.92 9.61 -12.88
CA MET A 63 -0.16 9.39 -11.92
C MET A 63 -0.28 7.94 -11.49
N VAL A 64 -0.19 6.99 -12.44
CA VAL A 64 -0.19 5.56 -12.12
C VAL A 64 1.02 5.19 -11.24
N ALA A 65 2.22 5.66 -11.60
CA ALA A 65 3.44 5.37 -10.84
C ALA A 65 3.42 5.94 -9.41
N ALA A 66 2.74 7.08 -9.20
CA ALA A 66 2.54 7.65 -7.87
C ALA A 66 1.60 6.81 -6.99
N ASN A 67 0.70 6.01 -7.58
CA ASN A 67 -0.31 5.26 -6.83
C ASN A 67 0.02 3.76 -6.71
N VAL A 68 0.78 3.21 -7.65
CA VAL A 68 1.09 1.78 -7.73
C VAL A 68 2.60 1.56 -7.81
N PRO A 69 3.22 0.91 -6.80
CA PRO A 69 4.63 0.54 -6.85
C PRO A 69 4.96 -0.32 -8.08
N ALA A 70 6.17 -0.15 -8.61
CA ALA A 70 6.62 -0.91 -9.78
C ALA A 70 7.15 -2.31 -9.42
N ASP A 71 7.71 -2.47 -8.23
CA ASP A 71 8.29 -3.71 -7.72
C ASP A 71 7.29 -4.48 -6.83
N PRO A 72 7.41 -5.83 -6.74
CA PRO A 72 6.61 -6.65 -5.83
C PRO A 72 6.62 -6.17 -4.37
N TYR A 73 5.44 -6.22 -3.74
CA TYR A 73 5.25 -5.75 -2.38
C TYR A 73 4.22 -6.57 -1.61
N TRP A 74 4.29 -6.49 -0.29
CA TRP A 74 3.26 -6.99 0.62
C TRP A 74 2.33 -5.85 1.03
N LEU A 75 1.03 -6.02 0.80
CA LEU A 75 -0.01 -5.14 1.33
C LEU A 75 -0.47 -5.67 2.68
N VAL A 76 -0.09 -4.99 3.76
CA VAL A 76 -0.43 -5.32 5.14
C VAL A 76 -1.63 -4.49 5.58
N SER A 77 -2.63 -5.15 6.15
CA SER A 77 -3.81 -4.53 6.73
C SER A 77 -3.77 -4.68 8.25
N LEU A 78 -3.95 -3.56 8.96
CA LEU A 78 -4.12 -3.52 10.40
C LEU A 78 -5.53 -2.99 10.70
N LYS A 79 -6.37 -3.87 11.24
CA LYS A 79 -7.75 -3.55 11.59
C LYS A 79 -7.88 -3.49 13.11
N SER A 80 -8.00 -2.27 13.63
CA SER A 80 -8.22 -2.04 15.06
C SER A 80 -9.71 -2.21 15.37
N GLY A 81 -10.02 -3.06 16.36
CA GLY A 81 -11.38 -3.21 16.87
C GLY A 81 -11.51 -2.57 18.25
N GLY A 82 -12.46 -1.67 18.42
CA GLY A 82 -12.93 -1.24 19.75
C GLY A 82 -12.81 0.25 20.03
N GLY A 83 -13.94 0.95 19.88
CA GLY A 83 -14.16 2.33 20.31
C GLY A 83 -15.40 2.91 19.60
N ALA A 84 -16.06 3.90 20.19
CA ALA A 84 -17.30 4.53 19.69
C ALA A 84 -17.23 5.14 18.26
N LEU A 85 -16.08 5.02 17.58
CA LEU A 85 -15.75 5.60 16.28
C LEU A 85 -15.64 4.58 15.13
N GLY A 86 -15.96 3.30 15.36
CA GLY A 86 -16.01 2.28 14.30
C GLY A 86 -14.68 1.59 14.00
N GLU A 87 -14.71 0.58 13.13
CA GLU A 87 -13.54 -0.21 12.74
C GLU A 87 -12.62 0.60 11.80
N VAL A 88 -11.42 0.97 12.25
CA VAL A 88 -10.43 1.65 11.42
C VAL A 88 -9.47 0.60 10.82
N THR A 89 -9.37 0.59 9.49
CA THR A 89 -8.42 -0.23 8.76
C THR A 89 -7.30 0.65 8.22
N ARG A 90 -6.06 0.38 8.63
CA ARG A 90 -4.85 1.00 8.08
C ARG A 90 -4.19 0.02 7.11
N LEU A 91 -3.83 0.50 5.93
CA LEU A 91 -3.12 -0.28 4.91
C LEU A 91 -1.69 0.23 4.81
N HIS A 92 -0.74 -0.70 4.71
CA HIS A 92 0.68 -0.39 4.61
C HIS A 92 1.32 -1.28 3.56
N ARG A 93 2.24 -0.72 2.79
CA ARG A 93 2.98 -1.47 1.76
C ARG A 93 4.39 -1.77 2.27
N VAL A 94 4.86 -2.99 2.11
CA VAL A 94 6.23 -3.42 2.43
C VAL A 94 6.88 -3.94 1.17
N ASP A 95 8.00 -3.34 0.79
CA ASP A 95 8.80 -3.79 -0.36
C ASP A 95 9.34 -5.21 -0.10
N ASP A 96 9.00 -6.15 -0.97
CA ASP A 96 9.36 -7.57 -0.82
C ASP A 96 10.87 -7.79 -0.87
N ARG A 97 11.57 -6.92 -1.61
CA ARG A 97 13.00 -7.02 -1.90
C ARG A 97 13.85 -6.48 -0.76
N THR A 98 13.34 -5.55 0.04
CA THR A 98 14.13 -4.79 1.02
C THR A 98 13.55 -4.89 2.42
N GLY A 99 12.30 -5.31 2.57
CA GLY A 99 11.59 -5.31 3.85
C GLY A 99 11.34 -3.90 4.40
N LYS A 100 11.40 -2.88 3.55
CA LYS A 100 11.12 -1.49 3.95
C LYS A 100 9.64 -1.20 3.77
N VAL A 101 9.06 -0.50 4.74
CA VAL A 101 7.74 0.10 4.57
C VAL A 101 7.84 1.19 3.51
N LEU A 102 7.07 1.05 2.44
CA LEU A 102 6.93 2.06 1.40
C LEU A 102 6.05 3.17 1.98
N ALA A 103 6.54 4.41 1.91
CA ALA A 103 5.72 5.56 2.29
C ALA A 103 4.48 5.59 1.40
N ASP A 104 3.30 5.80 1.98
CA ASP A 104 2.17 6.29 1.23
C ASP A 104 2.50 7.72 0.81
N ASP A 105 3.16 7.88 -0.34
CA ASP A 105 3.25 9.16 -1.02
C ASP A 105 1.89 9.49 -1.67
N LEU A 106 0.82 9.37 -0.88
CA LEU A 106 -0.42 10.06 -1.14
C LEU A 106 -0.19 11.51 -0.72
N SER A 107 0.50 12.24 -1.58
CA SER A 107 0.35 13.69 -1.69
C SER A 107 -1.08 14.01 -2.14
N ARG A 108 -2.07 13.68 -1.30
CA ARG A 108 -3.29 14.47 -1.21
C ARG A 108 -2.90 15.72 -0.43
N PRO A 109 -3.12 16.93 -0.94
CA PRO A 109 -3.11 18.08 -0.07
C PRO A 109 -4.12 17.79 1.05
N ARG A 110 -3.68 17.90 2.30
CA ARG A 110 -4.63 18.08 3.40
C ARG A 110 -5.52 19.23 2.95
N ARG A 111 -6.82 18.98 2.78
CA ARG A 111 -7.78 20.08 2.77
C ARG A 111 -7.64 20.72 4.16
N ASN A 112 -6.82 21.76 4.24
CA ASN A 112 -7.03 22.81 5.21
C ASN A 112 -8.24 23.57 4.68
N ASP A 113 -9.41 23.23 5.21
CA ASP A 113 -10.53 24.14 5.17
C ASP A 113 -10.23 25.28 6.16
N PHE A 114 -10.47 26.51 5.68
CA PHE A 114 -10.30 27.79 6.36
C PHE A 114 -11.09 27.90 7.66
#